data_AF-G8QZ42-F1
#
_entry.id   AF-G8QZ42-F1
#
_cell.length_a   1.000
_cell.length_b   1.000
_cell.length_c   1.000
_cell.angle_alpha   90.00
_cell.angle_beta   90.00
_cell.angle_gamma   90.00
#
_symmetry.space_group_name_H-M   'P 1'
#
loop_
_entity.id
_entity.type
_entity.pdbx_description
1 polymer ?
#
loop_
_entity_poly.entity_id
_entity_poly.type
_entity_poly.pdbx_seq_one_letter_code
_entity_poly.pdbx_strand_id
1 'polypeptide(L)'
;MKIGKKFNELSKSEYFHYIDNHKKYTDFNTLGLYRSIGENGKLSLDDKIEIRDYTNQFFEKTFNFFQLKDPETYFAVTTLGQELTNADERAIWDTIRANQQKILSDKKIKHRNFGNYSKHNCGYDDCFMNGVMVKQDSLLGYGHLYFQSDKNKYAAQNKSERVKKDRKQKHRIILEDLENE
;
A
#
# COMPACT_ATOMS: atom_id res chain seq x y z
N MET A 1 23.37 20.04 -11.18
CA MET A 1 23.53 19.12 -12.33
C MET A 1 22.23 18.33 -12.52
N LYS A 2 22.07 17.62 -13.64
CA LYS A 2 20.98 16.66 -13.84
C LYS A 2 21.56 15.27 -14.11
N ILE A 3 20.86 14.22 -13.70
CA ILE A 3 21.25 12.83 -13.97
C ILE A 3 21.06 12.54 -15.47
N GLY A 4 19.93 12.96 -16.02
CA GLY A 4 19.63 12.80 -17.46
C GLY A 4 19.41 11.34 -17.91
N LYS A 5 19.24 10.40 -16.98
CA LYS A 5 18.99 8.98 -17.22
C LYS A 5 17.98 8.44 -16.20
N LYS A 6 17.17 7.44 -16.59
CA LYS A 6 16.23 6.80 -15.66
C LYS A 6 16.98 5.87 -14.70
N PHE A 7 16.57 5.84 -13.43
CA PHE A 7 17.23 5.01 -12.42
C PHE A 7 17.21 3.50 -12.75
N ASN A 8 16.16 3.02 -13.43
CA ASN A 8 16.02 1.61 -13.80
C ASN A 8 16.94 1.18 -14.96
N GLU A 9 17.68 2.11 -15.56
CA GLU A 9 18.66 1.83 -16.62
C GLU A 9 20.10 1.81 -16.09
N LEU A 10 20.29 2.18 -14.82
CA LEU A 10 21.59 2.31 -14.19
C LEU A 10 22.25 0.95 -13.89
N SER A 11 23.57 0.93 -13.95
CA SER A 11 24.38 -0.12 -13.36
C SER A 11 24.48 0.04 -11.83
N LYS A 12 24.93 -1.01 -11.14
CA LYS A 12 25.19 -0.96 -9.70
C LYS A 12 26.14 0.19 -9.30
N SER A 13 27.23 0.37 -10.03
CA SER A 13 28.20 1.44 -9.75
C SER A 13 27.60 2.83 -9.96
N GLU A 14 26.73 3.00 -10.96
CA GLU A 14 25.99 4.24 -11.17
C GLU A 14 25.03 4.53 -10.00
N TYR A 15 24.34 3.53 -9.45
CA TYR A 15 23.50 3.71 -8.26
C TYR A 15 24.30 4.31 -7.10
N PHE A 16 25.42 3.69 -6.73
CA PHE A 16 26.27 4.18 -5.64
C PHE A 16 26.77 5.60 -5.91
N HIS A 17 27.25 5.86 -7.12
CA HIS A 17 27.71 7.19 -7.51
C HIS A 17 26.61 8.27 -7.32
N TYR A 18 25.40 8.01 -7.78
CA TYR A 18 24.30 8.98 -7.68
C TYR A 18 23.78 9.12 -6.25
N ILE A 19 23.78 8.05 -5.45
CA ILE A 19 23.41 8.11 -4.03
C ILE A 19 24.40 8.97 -3.25
N ASP A 20 25.70 8.75 -3.41
CA ASP A 20 26.76 9.56 -2.77
C ASP A 20 26.65 11.05 -3.14
N ASN A 21 26.29 11.31 -4.39
CA ASN A 21 26.29 12.66 -4.96
C ASN A 21 24.88 13.26 -5.07
N HIS A 22 23.86 12.69 -4.42
CA HIS A 22 22.44 13.03 -4.63
C HIS A 22 22.15 14.54 -4.56
N LYS A 23 22.81 15.27 -3.65
CA LYS A 23 22.62 16.72 -3.46
C LYS A 23 23.05 17.56 -4.67
N LYS A 24 23.90 17.03 -5.56
CA LYS A 24 24.38 17.72 -6.77
C LYS A 24 23.35 17.68 -7.91
N TYR A 25 22.34 16.82 -7.80
CA TYR A 25 21.39 16.53 -8.88
C TYR A 25 20.01 17.11 -8.56
N THR A 26 19.54 18.03 -9.40
CA THR A 26 18.25 18.70 -9.21
C THR A 26 17.05 17.80 -9.49
N ASP A 27 17.26 16.77 -10.30
CA ASP A 27 16.27 15.77 -10.72
C ASP A 27 16.37 14.46 -9.91
N PHE A 28 17.16 14.43 -8.83
CA PHE A 28 17.24 13.26 -7.98
C PHE A 28 15.93 13.04 -7.24
N ASN A 29 15.28 11.90 -7.49
CA ASN A 29 14.03 11.52 -6.86
C ASN A 29 14.20 10.22 -6.07
N THR A 30 14.19 10.33 -4.74
CA THR A 30 14.33 9.17 -3.84
C THR A 30 13.25 8.11 -4.08
N LEU A 31 12.00 8.49 -4.36
CA LEU A 31 10.95 7.50 -4.66
C LEU A 31 11.23 6.76 -5.96
N GLY A 32 11.65 7.50 -6.99
CA GLY A 32 12.05 6.91 -8.27
C GLY A 32 13.21 5.94 -8.13
N LEU A 33 14.17 6.25 -7.26
CA LEU A 33 15.32 5.41 -6.95
C LEU A 33 14.92 4.09 -6.29
N TYR A 34 14.01 4.12 -5.31
CA TYR A 34 13.56 2.87 -4.66
C TYR A 34 12.73 1.99 -5.59
N ARG A 35 11.80 2.59 -6.37
CA ARG A 35 11.02 1.85 -7.38
C ARG A 35 11.92 1.16 -8.39
N SER A 36 12.96 1.86 -8.85
CA SER A 36 13.85 1.32 -9.86
C SER A 36 14.70 0.13 -9.38
N ILE A 37 14.90 -0.07 -8.07
CA ILE A 37 15.57 -1.28 -7.56
C ILE A 37 14.77 -2.52 -7.96
N GLY A 38 13.44 -2.48 -7.83
CA GLY A 38 12.57 -3.57 -8.26
C GLY A 38 12.50 -3.69 -9.78
N GLU A 39 12.28 -2.57 -10.47
CA GLU A 39 12.03 -2.50 -11.91
C GLU A 39 13.27 -2.78 -12.79
N ASN A 40 14.49 -2.64 -12.26
CA ASN A 40 15.71 -2.80 -13.06
C ASN A 40 16.01 -4.28 -13.30
N GLY A 41 15.84 -4.71 -14.56
CA GLY A 41 16.13 -6.07 -15.02
C GLY A 41 17.62 -6.40 -15.21
N LYS A 42 18.51 -5.40 -15.14
CA LYS A 42 19.98 -5.62 -15.30
C LYS A 42 20.66 -6.01 -13.99
N LEU A 43 20.02 -5.80 -12.85
CA LEU A 43 20.58 -6.07 -11.54
C LEU A 43 20.25 -7.50 -11.09
N SER A 44 21.25 -8.20 -10.56
CA SER A 44 21.02 -9.44 -9.85
C SER A 44 20.24 -9.19 -8.54
N LEU A 45 19.69 -10.24 -7.94
CA LEU A 45 19.03 -10.11 -6.64
C LEU A 45 19.97 -9.54 -5.58
N ASP A 46 21.21 -10.03 -5.53
CA ASP A 46 22.24 -9.57 -4.59
C ASP A 46 22.57 -8.08 -4.80
N ASP A 47 22.66 -7.64 -6.06
CA ASP A 47 22.89 -6.22 -6.36
C ASP A 47 21.72 -5.36 -5.86
N LYS A 48 20.48 -5.82 -6.05
CA LYS A 48 19.28 -5.10 -5.57
C LYS A 48 19.27 -4.99 -4.04
N ILE A 49 19.65 -6.05 -3.33
CA ILE A 49 19.78 -6.07 -1.87
C ILE A 49 20.85 -5.07 -1.42
N GLU A 50 22.04 -5.13 -2.03
CA GLU A 50 23.14 -4.25 -1.66
C GLU A 50 22.83 -2.78 -1.91
N ILE A 51 22.22 -2.48 -3.07
CA ILE A 51 21.78 -1.12 -3.41
C ILE A 51 20.71 -0.65 -2.42
N ARG A 52 19.74 -1.48 -2.06
CA ARG A 52 18.72 -1.15 -1.05
C ARG A 52 19.37 -0.78 0.27
N ASP A 53 20.22 -1.66 0.79
CA ASP A 53 20.84 -1.48 2.11
C ASP A 53 21.71 -0.24 2.15
N TYR A 54 22.46 0.00 1.08
CA TYR A 54 23.24 1.23 0.92
C TYR A 54 22.36 2.47 0.81
N THR A 55 21.27 2.43 0.02
CA THR A 55 20.32 3.55 -0.12
C THR A 55 19.69 3.92 1.23
N ASN A 56 19.38 2.92 2.07
CA ASN A 56 18.81 3.14 3.39
C ASN A 56 19.75 3.90 4.32
N GLN A 57 21.08 3.76 4.20
CA GLN A 57 22.02 4.53 5.02
C GLN A 57 21.83 6.06 4.87
N PHE A 58 21.33 6.51 3.71
CA PHE A 58 21.10 7.92 3.43
C PHE A 58 19.63 8.33 3.56
N PHE A 59 18.70 7.45 3.18
CA PHE A 59 17.30 7.81 2.96
C PHE A 59 16.29 7.01 3.75
N GLU A 60 16.70 6.22 4.76
CA GLU A 60 15.81 5.38 5.58
C GLU A 60 14.59 6.15 6.10
N LYS A 61 14.77 7.37 6.62
CA LYS A 61 13.64 8.18 7.12
C LYS A 61 12.61 8.50 6.03
N THR A 62 13.08 8.78 4.82
CA THR A 62 12.23 9.04 3.65
C THR A 62 11.54 7.75 3.20
N PHE A 63 12.29 6.65 3.17
CA PHE A 63 11.80 5.33 2.81
C PHE A 63 10.69 4.84 3.77
N ASN A 64 10.87 5.02 5.08
CA ASN A 64 9.86 4.68 6.09
C ASN A 64 8.54 5.45 5.88
N PHE A 65 8.58 6.63 5.26
CA PHE A 65 7.38 7.40 4.93
C PHE A 65 6.65 6.86 3.68
N PHE A 66 7.29 6.01 2.88
CA PHE A 66 6.65 5.38 1.73
C PHE A 66 5.57 4.38 2.14
N GLN A 67 5.60 3.86 3.37
CA GLN A 67 4.44 3.16 3.93
C GLN A 67 3.15 3.96 3.73
N LEU A 68 3.17 5.30 3.79
CA LEU A 68 2.00 6.13 3.53
C LEU A 68 1.83 6.53 2.06
N LYS A 69 2.92 6.90 1.38
CA LYS A 69 2.88 7.46 0.01
C LYS A 69 2.84 6.42 -1.11
N ASP A 70 3.46 5.28 -0.90
CA ASP A 70 3.62 4.21 -1.89
C ASP A 70 3.92 2.89 -1.17
N PRO A 71 2.88 2.29 -0.54
CA PRO A 71 3.07 1.12 0.30
C PRO A 71 3.48 -0.12 -0.49
N GLU A 72 3.16 -0.18 -1.79
CA GLU A 72 3.59 -1.27 -2.68
C GLU A 72 5.09 -1.25 -2.90
N THR A 73 5.67 -0.09 -3.21
CA THR A 73 7.12 0.05 -3.33
C THR A 73 7.81 -0.24 -1.99
N TYR A 74 7.24 0.24 -0.88
CA TYR A 74 7.77 -0.07 0.44
C TYR A 74 7.80 -1.57 0.70
N PHE A 75 6.68 -2.26 0.47
CA PHE A 75 6.57 -3.70 0.60
C PHE A 75 7.62 -4.43 -0.26
N ALA A 76 7.60 -4.17 -1.58
CA ALA A 76 8.48 -4.87 -2.53
C ALA A 76 9.97 -4.70 -2.23
N VAL A 77 10.39 -3.52 -1.75
CA VAL A 77 11.79 -3.26 -1.40
C VAL A 77 12.14 -3.88 -0.04
N THR A 78 11.25 -3.81 0.95
CA THR A 78 11.50 -4.37 2.29
C THR A 78 11.57 -5.90 2.24
N THR A 79 10.79 -6.55 1.39
CA THR A 79 10.72 -8.01 1.29
C THR A 79 11.64 -8.58 0.20
N LEU A 80 12.51 -7.74 -0.37
CA LEU A 80 13.37 -8.13 -1.47
C LEU A 80 14.31 -9.27 -1.05
N GLY A 81 14.25 -10.38 -1.81
CA GLY A 81 15.00 -11.61 -1.55
C GLY A 81 14.36 -12.58 -0.56
N GLN A 82 13.13 -12.32 -0.11
CA GLN A 82 12.38 -13.22 0.76
C GLN A 82 11.39 -14.06 -0.04
N GLU A 83 11.32 -15.35 0.26
CA GLU A 83 10.20 -16.21 -0.16
C GLU A 83 9.08 -16.04 0.86
N LEU A 84 7.95 -15.47 0.43
CA LEU A 84 6.81 -15.20 1.31
C LEU A 84 5.66 -16.16 1.02
N THR A 85 5.04 -16.66 2.09
CA THR A 85 3.73 -17.29 1.98
C THR A 85 2.64 -16.22 1.98
N ASN A 86 1.45 -16.59 1.52
CA ASN A 86 0.26 -15.73 1.62
C ASN A 86 -0.04 -15.26 3.06
N ALA A 87 0.39 -16.02 4.08
CA ALA A 87 0.23 -15.62 5.48
C ALA A 87 1.23 -14.52 5.87
N ASP A 88 2.49 -14.65 5.43
CA ASP A 88 3.54 -13.67 5.68
C ASP A 88 3.21 -12.33 5.01
N GLU A 89 2.78 -12.35 3.75
CA GLU A 89 2.37 -11.14 3.04
C GLU A 89 1.27 -10.40 3.81
N ARG A 90 0.24 -11.11 4.28
CA ARG A 90 -0.85 -10.50 5.05
C ARG A 90 -0.34 -9.87 6.35
N ALA A 91 0.54 -10.55 7.07
CA ALA A 91 1.11 -10.06 8.32
C ALA A 91 1.97 -8.79 8.10
N ILE A 92 2.75 -8.75 7.01
CA ILE A 92 3.53 -7.58 6.63
C ILE A 92 2.60 -6.42 6.27
N TRP A 93 1.54 -6.68 5.48
CA TRP A 93 0.54 -5.68 5.15
C TRP A 93 -0.22 -5.14 6.37
N ASP A 94 -0.51 -5.99 7.36
CA ASP A 94 -1.08 -5.56 8.65
C ASP A 94 -0.10 -4.63 9.41
N THR A 95 1.19 -4.97 9.38
CA THR A 95 2.25 -4.15 9.98
C THR A 95 2.37 -2.79 9.29
N ILE A 96 2.35 -2.76 7.95
CA ILE A 96 2.34 -1.52 7.16
C ILE A 96 1.13 -0.66 7.53
N ARG A 97 -0.07 -1.26 7.65
CA ARG A 97 -1.28 -0.55 8.07
C ARG A 97 -1.18 0.05 9.47
N ALA A 98 -0.67 -0.72 10.43
CA ALA A 98 -0.45 -0.22 11.80
C ALA A 98 0.54 0.95 11.83
N ASN A 99 1.63 0.86 11.06
CA ASN A 99 2.61 1.93 10.94
C ASN A 99 2.06 3.16 10.23
N GLN A 100 1.24 3.00 9.18
CA GLN A 100 0.52 4.10 8.55
C GLN A 100 -0.34 4.85 9.57
N GLN A 101 -1.10 4.13 10.40
CA GLN A 101 -1.92 4.75 11.46
C GLN A 101 -1.05 5.55 12.44
N LYS A 102 0.08 4.97 12.87
CA LYS A 102 1.03 5.61 13.77
C LYS A 102 1.67 6.86 13.16
N ILE A 103 2.11 6.79 11.91
CA ILE A 103 2.69 7.94 11.19
C ILE A 103 1.67 9.09 11.11
N LEU A 104 0.41 8.79 10.81
CA LEU A 104 -0.65 9.79 10.73
C LEU A 104 -0.96 10.41 12.10
N SER A 105 -1.05 9.60 13.17
CA SER A 105 -1.28 10.10 14.52
C SER A 105 -0.13 10.99 15.00
N ASP A 106 1.10 10.54 14.84
CA ASP A 106 2.30 11.23 15.31
C ASP A 106 2.47 12.57 14.60
N LYS A 107 2.19 12.62 13.30
CA LYS A 107 2.22 13.85 12.50
C LYS A 107 0.94 14.68 12.57
N LYS A 108 -0.08 14.24 13.31
CA LYS A 108 -1.40 14.90 13.44
C LYS A 108 -2.09 15.14 12.08
N ILE A 109 -1.86 14.25 11.12
CA ILE A 109 -2.42 14.32 9.78
C ILE A 109 -3.79 13.63 9.78
N LYS A 110 -4.83 14.35 9.35
CA LYS A 110 -6.22 13.86 9.39
C LYS A 110 -6.73 13.30 8.06
N HIS A 111 -6.24 13.80 6.92
CA HIS A 111 -6.63 13.26 5.62
C HIS A 111 -5.92 11.93 5.37
N ARG A 112 -6.53 11.06 4.57
CA ARG A 112 -5.99 9.72 4.24
C ARG A 112 -5.73 9.53 2.75
N ASN A 113 -5.87 10.62 2.00
CA ASN A 113 -5.65 10.63 0.57
C ASN A 113 -4.15 10.82 0.27
N PHE A 114 -3.42 9.71 0.09
CA PHE A 114 -1.99 9.71 -0.20
C PHE A 114 -1.67 8.76 -1.36
N GLY A 115 -0.91 9.26 -2.33
CA GLY A 115 -0.30 8.40 -3.36
C GLY A 115 -1.31 7.49 -4.04
N ASN A 116 -1.14 6.16 -3.88
CA ASN A 116 -2.03 5.17 -4.46
C ASN A 116 -3.47 5.30 -3.93
N TYR A 117 -3.66 5.65 -2.66
CA TYR A 117 -4.99 5.87 -2.06
C TYR A 117 -5.71 7.11 -2.62
N SER A 118 -4.98 7.99 -3.33
CA SER A 118 -5.54 9.16 -3.99
C SER A 118 -5.87 9.00 -5.46
N LYS A 119 -5.66 7.79 -5.99
CA LYS A 119 -5.91 7.48 -7.39
C LYS A 119 -6.87 6.31 -7.50
N HIS A 120 -7.60 6.25 -8.60
CA HIS A 120 -8.31 5.04 -8.96
C HIS A 120 -7.28 4.01 -9.44
N ASN A 121 -7.28 2.84 -8.80
CA ASN A 121 -6.52 1.68 -9.25
C ASN A 121 -7.35 0.44 -8.94
N CYS A 122 -8.18 -0.01 -9.89
CA CYS A 122 -9.10 -1.13 -9.69
C CYS A 122 -8.49 -2.51 -9.98
N GLY A 123 -7.20 -2.58 -10.30
CA GLY A 123 -6.49 -3.83 -10.61
C GLY A 123 -6.79 -4.40 -12.01
N TYR A 124 -7.55 -3.69 -12.85
CA TYR A 124 -7.76 -4.02 -14.26
C TYR A 124 -6.89 -3.12 -15.12
N ASP A 125 -5.95 -3.66 -15.88
CA ASP A 125 -4.97 -2.89 -16.66
C ASP A 125 -5.60 -1.97 -17.70
N ASP A 126 -6.75 -2.36 -18.25
CA ASP A 126 -7.49 -1.67 -19.31
C ASP A 126 -8.52 -0.64 -18.79
N CYS A 127 -8.60 -0.43 -17.46
CA CYS A 127 -9.51 0.55 -16.90
C CYS A 127 -9.08 1.98 -17.25
N PHE A 128 -9.92 2.69 -18.02
CA PHE A 128 -9.70 4.08 -18.43
C PHE A 128 -9.63 5.08 -17.26
N MET A 129 -10.10 4.68 -16.07
CA MET A 129 -10.03 5.51 -14.86
C MET A 129 -8.72 5.33 -14.09
N ASN A 130 -7.88 4.35 -14.43
CA ASN A 130 -6.63 4.12 -13.72
C ASN A 130 -5.74 5.36 -13.72
N GLY A 131 -5.25 5.73 -12.54
CA GLY A 131 -4.42 6.92 -12.34
C GLY A 131 -5.18 8.24 -12.19
N VAL A 132 -6.50 8.26 -12.43
CA VAL A 132 -7.34 9.44 -12.16
C VAL A 132 -7.35 9.74 -10.67
N MET A 133 -7.16 11.02 -10.32
CA MET A 133 -7.21 11.46 -8.93
C MET A 133 -8.63 11.35 -8.37
N VAL A 134 -8.78 10.68 -7.23
CA VAL A 134 -10.07 10.46 -6.60
C VAL A 134 -10.13 11.16 -5.24
N LYS A 135 -11.28 11.77 -4.96
CA LYS A 135 -11.57 12.35 -3.65
C LYS A 135 -11.76 11.23 -2.62
N GLN A 136 -11.21 11.43 -1.42
CA GLN A 136 -11.48 10.56 -0.27
C GLN A 136 -12.99 10.35 -0.09
N ASP A 137 -13.42 9.11 0.17
CA ASP A 137 -14.82 8.67 0.30
C ASP A 137 -15.68 8.77 -0.98
N SER A 138 -15.07 8.96 -2.16
CA SER A 138 -15.78 8.87 -3.44
C SER A 138 -16.10 7.42 -3.80
N LEU A 139 -17.22 7.21 -4.51
CA LEU A 139 -17.60 5.92 -5.10
C LEU A 139 -16.58 5.41 -6.13
N LEU A 140 -15.77 6.30 -6.68
CA LEU A 140 -14.71 5.96 -7.64
C LEU A 140 -13.41 5.53 -6.94
N GLY A 141 -13.35 5.60 -5.61
CA GLY A 141 -12.14 5.26 -4.85
C GLY A 141 -12.01 3.76 -4.72
N TYR A 142 -11.02 3.17 -5.40
CA TYR A 142 -10.66 1.77 -5.22
C TYR A 142 -9.44 1.70 -4.31
N GLY A 143 -9.56 0.98 -3.19
CA GLY A 143 -8.54 0.95 -2.14
C GLY A 143 -8.43 2.28 -1.38
N HIS A 144 -9.23 2.44 -0.32
CA HIS A 144 -9.08 3.55 0.62
C HIS A 144 -8.35 3.09 1.88
N LEU A 145 -7.55 3.97 2.46
CA LEU A 145 -6.88 3.70 3.72
C LEU A 145 -7.89 3.73 4.88
N TYR A 146 -8.18 2.55 5.42
CA TYR A 146 -9.02 2.35 6.60
C TYR A 146 -8.20 1.73 7.75
N PHE A 147 -8.63 2.00 8.97
CA PHE A 147 -8.05 1.43 10.18
C PHE A 147 -9.12 0.68 10.97
N GLN A 148 -8.70 -0.31 11.77
CA GLN A 148 -9.63 -1.05 12.63
C GLN A 148 -10.32 -0.17 13.68
N SER A 149 -9.71 0.97 14.02
CA SER A 149 -10.27 1.99 14.91
C SER A 149 -11.38 2.83 14.27
N ASP A 150 -11.61 2.70 12.96
CA ASP A 150 -12.64 3.45 12.27
C ASP A 150 -14.05 3.00 12.66
N LYS A 151 -14.96 3.96 12.78
CA LYS A 151 -16.37 3.68 13.04
C LYS A 151 -16.96 2.92 11.85
N ASN A 152 -17.37 1.67 12.08
CA ASN A 152 -18.07 0.87 11.09
C ASN A 152 -19.48 1.46 10.81
N LYS A 153 -19.63 2.13 9.66
CA LYS A 153 -20.89 2.76 9.21
C LYS A 153 -22.01 1.75 9.00
N TYR A 154 -21.68 0.50 8.68
CA TYR A 154 -22.64 -0.57 8.39
C TYR A 154 -22.99 -1.42 9.61
N ALA A 155 -22.35 -1.22 10.77
CA ALA A 155 -22.59 -2.06 11.95
C ALA A 155 -24.07 -2.09 12.38
N ALA A 156 -24.74 -0.93 12.34
CA ALA A 156 -26.16 -0.83 12.67
C ALA A 156 -27.06 -1.53 11.63
N GLN A 157 -26.75 -1.35 10.34
CA GLN A 157 -27.46 -2.01 9.25
C GLN A 157 -27.30 -3.52 9.32
N ASN A 158 -26.07 -4.02 9.43
CA ASN A 158 -25.77 -5.46 9.52
C ASN A 158 -26.45 -6.10 10.74
N LYS A 159 -26.50 -5.39 11.88
CA LYS A 159 -27.27 -5.84 13.05
C LYS A 159 -28.76 -5.94 12.74
N SER A 160 -29.33 -4.94 12.08
CA SER A 160 -30.74 -4.94 11.68
C SER A 160 -31.07 -6.09 10.73
N GLU A 161 -30.25 -6.31 9.71
CA GLU A 161 -30.40 -7.41 8.74
C GLU A 161 -30.29 -8.77 9.40
N ARG A 162 -29.31 -8.97 10.30
CA ARG A 162 -29.18 -10.20 11.09
C ARG A 162 -30.44 -10.46 11.92
N VAL A 163 -30.92 -9.46 12.66
CA VAL A 163 -32.13 -9.61 13.48
C VAL A 163 -33.39 -9.85 12.63
N LYS A 164 -33.46 -9.31 11.40
CA LYS A 164 -34.55 -9.63 10.46
C LYS A 164 -34.45 -11.08 9.98
N LYS A 165 -33.25 -11.57 9.67
CA LYS A 165 -33.01 -12.95 9.26
C LYS A 165 -33.38 -13.93 10.36
N ASP A 166 -32.94 -13.67 11.60
CA ASP A 166 -33.23 -14.51 12.77
C ASP A 166 -34.74 -14.59 13.03
N ARG A 167 -35.46 -13.46 12.90
CA ARG A 167 -36.93 -13.44 13.04
C ARG A 167 -37.64 -14.28 11.98
N LYS A 168 -37.22 -14.17 10.72
CA LYS A 168 -37.78 -14.99 9.62
C LYS A 168 -37.50 -16.48 9.84
N GLN A 169 -36.29 -16.83 10.30
CA GLN A 169 -35.92 -18.22 10.56
C GLN A 169 -36.75 -18.79 11.72
N LYS A 170 -36.92 -18.06 12.82
CA LYS A 170 -37.79 -18.47 13.93
C LYS A 170 -39.24 -18.69 13.48
N HIS A 171 -39.78 -17.77 12.70
CA HIS A 171 -41.15 -17.91 12.17
C HIS A 171 -41.29 -19.14 11.27
N ARG A 172 -40.29 -19.44 10.45
CA ARG A 172 -40.31 -20.64 9.59
C ARG A 172 -40.30 -21.92 10.42
N ILE A 173 -39.45 -22.00 11.45
CA ILE A 173 -39.40 -23.16 12.36
C ILE A 173 -40.76 -23.36 13.04
N ILE A 174 -41.38 -22.29 13.55
CA ILE A 174 -42.71 -22.39 14.18
C ILE A 174 -43.78 -22.91 13.20
N LEU A 175 -43.76 -22.46 11.94
CA LEU A 175 -44.68 -22.96 10.93
C LEU A 175 -44.42 -24.44 10.60
N GLU A 176 -43.16 -24.83 10.44
CA GLU A 176 -42.77 -26.22 10.20
C GLU A 176 -43.19 -27.12 11.38
N ASP A 177 -43.07 -26.66 12.63
CA ASP A 177 -43.51 -27.40 13.81
C ASP A 177 -45.05 -27.54 13.86
N LEU A 178 -45.79 -26.49 13.52
CA LEU A 178 -47.26 -26.49 13.48
C LEU A 178 -47.85 -27.31 12.31
N GLU A 179 -47.12 -27.47 11.21
CA GLU A 179 -47.51 -28.31 10.06
C GLU A 179 -47.21 -29.81 10.28
N ASN A 180 -46.36 -30.13 11.26
CA ASN A 180 -45.97 -31.51 11.60
C ASN A 180 -46.73 -32.07 12.84
N GLU A 181 -47.64 -31.30 13.44
CA GLU A 181 -48.65 -31.75 14.42
C GLU A 181 -49.97 -32.12 13.73
#